data_AF-A0A531K0J3-F1
#
_entry.id   AF-A0A531K0J3-F1
#
_cell.length_a   1.000
_cell.length_b   1.000
_cell.length_c   1.000
_cell.angle_alpha   90.00
_cell.angle_beta   90.00
_cell.angle_gamma   90.00
#
_symmetry.space_group_name_H-M   'P 1'
#
loop_
_entity.id
_entity.type
_entity.pdbx_description
1 polymer ?
#
loop_
_entity_poly.entity_id
_entity_poly.type
_entity_poly.pdbx_seq_one_letter_code
_entity_poly.pdbx_strand_id
1 'polypeptide(L)'
;MNLFRNVVFIAAIAGLVAGVVLACLQAYATVPLILKAEVYEQAGGGHHHDHAAAPAETGNAMSSAAPAGNAMSSVAPAPAEAAAPAEDEGWAPADGFERFAFNVVANIVTGIGFALILVAVSEFAGGIGSWRQGVFWGLAGFAVFTL
;
A
#
# COMPACT_ATOMS: atom_id res chain seq x y z
N MET A 1 -21.24 26.31 15.03
CA MET A 1 -21.29 26.07 13.57
C MET A 1 -20.10 26.69 12.82
N ASN A 2 -19.59 27.87 13.22
CA ASN A 2 -18.44 28.51 12.53
C ASN A 2 -17.10 27.78 12.74
N LEU A 3 -16.81 27.27 13.95
CA LEU A 3 -15.55 26.57 14.24
C LEU A 3 -15.36 25.33 13.38
N PHE A 4 -16.34 24.42 13.39
CA PHE A 4 -16.31 23.18 12.61
C PHE A 4 -16.11 23.45 11.11
N ARG A 5 -16.86 24.42 10.56
CA ARG A 5 -16.71 24.83 9.16
C ARG A 5 -15.29 25.33 8.87
N ASN A 6 -14.74 26.19 9.73
CA ASN A 6 -13.40 26.73 9.53
C ASN A 6 -12.33 25.62 9.61
N VAL A 7 -12.43 24.71 10.57
CA VAL A 7 -11.53 23.55 10.70
C VAL A 7 -11.52 22.72 9.42
N VAL A 8 -12.70 22.34 8.92
CA VAL A 8 -12.82 21.53 7.71
C VAL A 8 -12.28 22.26 6.47
N PHE A 9 -12.61 23.54 6.29
CA PHE A 9 -12.13 24.31 5.13
C PHE A 9 -10.62 24.54 5.15
N ILE A 10 -10.05 24.89 6.31
CA ILE A 10 -8.60 25.10 6.45
C ILE A 10 -7.86 23.79 6.22
N ALA A 11 -8.32 22.69 6.82
CA ALA A 11 -7.73 21.38 6.61
C ALA A 11 -7.84 20.92 5.15
N ALA A 12 -8.97 21.15 4.48
CA ALA A 12 -9.14 20.80 3.07
C ALA A 12 -8.15 21.55 2.17
N ILE A 13 -7.96 22.85 2.37
CA ILE A 13 -7.01 23.65 1.58
C ILE A 13 -5.57 23.23 1.89
N ALA A 14 -5.22 23.12 3.17
CA ALA A 14 -3.87 22.73 3.60
C ALA A 14 -3.52 21.32 3.09
N GLY A 15 -4.45 20.38 3.22
CA GLY A 15 -4.30 19.01 2.76
C GLY A 15 -4.24 18.87 1.24
N LEU A 16 -5.02 19.67 0.50
CA LEU A 16 -4.91 19.73 -0.96
C LEU A 16 -3.52 20.21 -1.39
N VAL A 17 -3.03 21.31 -0.80
CA VAL A 17 -1.69 21.84 -1.13
C VAL A 17 -0.62 20.81 -0.79
N ALA A 18 -0.67 20.22 0.40
CA ALA A 18 0.28 19.18 0.82
C ALA A 18 0.24 17.96 -0.10
N GLY A 19 -0.96 17.48 -0.46
CA GLY A 19 -1.15 16.33 -1.35
C GLY A 19 -0.64 16.59 -2.76
N VAL A 20 -0.89 17.77 -3.33
CA VAL A 20 -0.34 18.15 -4.65
C VAL A 20 1.19 18.22 -4.60
N VAL A 21 1.77 18.85 -3.58
CA VAL A 21 3.22 18.92 -3.41
C VAL A 21 3.82 17.51 -3.32
N LEU A 22 3.23 16.62 -2.52
CA LEU A 22 3.69 15.25 -2.38
C LEU A 22 3.59 14.48 -3.70
N ALA A 23 2.48 14.63 -4.43
CA ALA A 23 2.32 14.00 -5.74
C ALA A 23 3.37 14.49 -6.76
N CYS A 24 3.71 15.78 -6.76
CA CYS A 24 4.79 16.32 -7.59
C CYS A 24 6.15 15.73 -7.20
N LEU A 25 6.46 15.67 -5.90
CA LEU A 25 7.71 15.08 -5.42
C LEU A 25 7.82 13.60 -5.84
N GLN A 26 6.74 12.83 -5.72
CA GLN A 26 6.72 11.44 -6.18
C GLN A 26 6.85 11.32 -7.70
N ALA A 27 6.26 12.23 -8.47
CA ALA A 27 6.38 12.23 -9.94
C ALA A 27 7.84 12.41 -10.41
N TYR A 28 8.64 13.21 -9.70
CA TYR A 28 10.04 13.45 -10.05
C TYR A 28 11.05 12.52 -9.36
N ALA A 29 10.69 11.95 -8.21
CA ALA A 29 11.60 11.07 -7.45
C ALA A 29 11.20 9.60 -7.54
N THR A 30 10.00 9.24 -7.12
CA THR A 30 9.56 7.85 -6.96
C THR A 30 9.24 7.18 -8.30
N VAL A 31 8.48 7.84 -9.18
CA VAL A 31 8.08 7.29 -10.48
C VAL A 31 9.26 6.86 -11.35
N PRO A 32 10.34 7.65 -11.54
CA PRO A 32 11.47 7.20 -12.35
C PRO A 32 12.23 6.02 -11.74
N LEU A 33 12.24 5.89 -10.41
CA LEU A 33 12.85 4.73 -9.74
C LEU A 33 12.05 3.45 -9.98
N ILE A 34 10.71 3.53 -9.97
CA ILE A 34 9.82 2.41 -10.28
C ILE A 34 10.05 1.94 -11.72
N LEU A 35 9.99 2.85 -12.70
CA LEU A 35 10.20 2.50 -14.11
C LEU A 35 11.59 1.89 -14.36
N LYS A 36 12.60 2.35 -13.62
CA LYS A 36 13.94 1.77 -13.69
C LYS A 36 13.99 0.37 -13.07
N ALA A 37 13.25 0.12 -12.00
CA ALA A 37 13.15 -1.21 -11.37
C ALA A 37 12.43 -2.22 -12.28
N GLU A 38 11.33 -1.82 -12.92
CA GLU A 38 10.58 -2.65 -13.88
C GLU A 38 11.49 -3.16 -15.01
N VAL A 39 12.37 -2.32 -15.55
CA VAL A 39 13.35 -2.73 -16.59
C VAL A 39 14.31 -3.81 -16.08
N TYR A 40 14.73 -3.75 -14.82
CA TYR A 40 15.62 -4.76 -14.24
C TYR A 40 14.90 -6.07 -13.93
N GLU A 41 13.64 -6.03 -13.48
CA GLU A 41 12.83 -7.22 -13.24
C GLU A 41 12.47 -7.93 -14.55
N GLN A 42 12.13 -7.16 -15.59
CA GLN A 42 11.81 -7.68 -16.91
C GLN A 42 13.04 -8.28 -17.61
N ALA A 43 14.22 -7.67 -17.44
CA ALA A 43 15.48 -8.21 -17.95
C ALA A 43 16.00 -9.42 -17.15
N GLY A 44 15.62 -9.52 -15.87
CA GLY A 44 16.01 -10.60 -14.95
C GLY A 44 15.14 -11.85 -15.00
N GLY A 45 14.08 -11.86 -15.83
CA GLY A 45 13.23 -13.04 -16.01
C GLY A 45 12.18 -13.28 -14.93
N GLY A 46 11.68 -12.21 -14.27
CA GLY A 46 10.49 -12.28 -13.41
C GLY A 46 10.59 -13.25 -12.25
N HIS A 47 11.24 -12.86 -11.15
CA HIS A 47 11.16 -13.61 -9.90
C HIS A 47 9.77 -13.46 -9.29
N HIS A 48 8.84 -14.34 -9.68
CA HIS A 48 7.57 -14.51 -8.99
C HIS A 48 7.85 -15.16 -7.63
N HIS A 49 7.53 -14.43 -6.56
CA HIS A 49 7.50 -14.99 -5.22
C HIS A 49 6.20 -15.76 -5.06
N ASP A 50 6.32 -17.08 -5.18
CA ASP A 50 5.27 -18.07 -4.95
C ASP A 50 4.84 -17.98 -3.47
N HIS A 51 3.77 -17.24 -3.17
CA HIS A 51 3.14 -17.23 -1.86
C HIS A 51 2.10 -18.35 -1.79
N ALA A 52 2.57 -19.59 -1.90
CA ALA A 52 1.79 -20.76 -1.55
C ALA A 52 1.44 -20.68 -0.06
N ALA A 53 0.22 -20.23 0.23
CA ALA A 53 -0.39 -20.33 1.54
C ALA A 53 -0.49 -21.81 1.90
N ALA A 54 0.31 -22.25 2.87
CA ALA A 54 0.17 -23.58 3.45
C ALA A 54 -1.28 -23.76 3.95
N PRO A 55 -1.99 -24.83 3.56
CA PRO A 55 -3.33 -25.05 4.05
C PRO A 55 -3.27 -25.26 5.57
N ALA A 56 -4.16 -24.55 6.27
CA ALA A 56 -4.42 -24.81 7.67
C ALA A 56 -4.94 -26.25 7.83
N GLU A 57 -4.06 -27.13 8.33
CA GLU A 57 -4.41 -28.48 8.77
C GLU A 57 -5.27 -28.40 10.04
N THR A 58 -6.60 -28.34 9.87
CA THR A 58 -7.56 -28.68 10.93
C THR A 58 -8.04 -30.11 10.73
N GLY A 59 -7.58 -31.05 11.56
CA GLY A 59 -8.11 -32.41 11.56
C GLY A 59 -7.44 -33.38 12.54
N ASN A 60 -7.80 -33.30 13.83
CA ASN A 60 -7.57 -34.41 14.77
C ASN A 60 -8.50 -35.59 14.45
N ALA A 61 -7.96 -36.81 14.29
CA ALA A 61 -8.30 -38.02 15.08
C ALA A 61 -8.08 -39.37 14.33
N MET A 62 -7.05 -40.10 14.80
CA MET A 62 -7.06 -41.51 15.24
C MET A 62 -6.89 -42.69 14.24
N SER A 63 -5.85 -43.48 14.55
CA SER A 63 -5.67 -44.95 14.44
C SER A 63 -5.26 -45.63 13.11
N SER A 64 -3.98 -46.01 13.02
CA SER A 64 -3.46 -47.36 13.40
C SER A 64 -2.41 -47.94 12.43
N ALA A 65 -1.36 -48.53 13.04
CA ALA A 65 -0.50 -49.63 12.57
C ALA A 65 0.38 -49.45 11.30
N ALA A 66 1.70 -49.40 11.53
CA ALA A 66 2.72 -49.95 10.62
C ALA A 66 2.71 -51.51 10.69
N PRO A 67 3.31 -52.32 9.77
CA PRO A 67 4.51 -52.00 8.97
C PRO A 67 4.66 -52.64 7.54
N ALA A 68 5.74 -52.24 6.86
CA ALA A 68 6.54 -52.97 5.86
C ALA A 68 6.01 -53.22 4.42
N GLY A 69 6.90 -53.04 3.42
CA GLY A 69 6.81 -53.73 2.12
C GLY A 69 7.19 -52.90 0.89
N ASN A 70 8.33 -53.23 0.29
CA ASN A 70 8.80 -52.76 -1.02
C ASN A 70 7.74 -52.86 -2.14
N ALA A 71 7.73 -51.93 -3.10
CA ALA A 71 7.59 -52.26 -4.52
C ALA A 71 7.82 -51.03 -5.41
N MET A 72 8.68 -51.20 -6.42
CA MET A 72 8.73 -50.34 -7.58
C MET A 72 7.37 -50.29 -8.27
N SER A 73 6.92 -49.10 -8.67
CA SER A 73 5.90 -48.96 -9.71
C SER A 73 6.27 -47.80 -10.62
N SER A 74 6.79 -48.16 -11.79
CA SER A 74 6.80 -47.32 -12.97
C SER A 74 5.37 -46.90 -13.31
N VAL A 75 5.10 -45.60 -13.34
CA VAL A 75 3.89 -45.06 -13.97
C VAL A 75 4.31 -43.95 -14.94
N ALA A 76 3.79 -44.11 -16.15
CA ALA A 76 3.87 -43.30 -17.36
C ALA A 76 3.62 -41.79 -17.15
N PRO A 77 3.97 -40.93 -18.13
CA PRO A 77 3.87 -39.47 -17.99
C PRO A 77 2.43 -39.06 -17.64
N ALA A 78 2.29 -38.33 -16.55
CA ALA A 78 1.02 -37.74 -16.15
C ALA A 78 0.58 -36.71 -17.22
N PRO A 79 -0.73 -36.63 -17.52
CA PRO A 79 -1.27 -35.72 -18.52
C PRO A 79 -1.03 -34.27 -18.10
N ALA A 80 -0.83 -33.42 -19.10
CA ALA A 80 -0.70 -31.96 -19.01
C ALA A 80 -1.23 -31.40 -17.68
N GLU A 81 -0.28 -31.00 -16.82
CA GLU A 81 -0.58 -30.23 -15.63
C GLU A 81 -1.50 -29.10 -16.01
N ALA A 82 -2.62 -29.07 -15.29
CA ALA A 82 -3.63 -28.05 -15.38
C ALA A 82 -2.96 -26.69 -15.47
N ALA A 83 -3.36 -25.89 -16.46
CA ALA A 83 -3.18 -24.45 -16.36
C ALA A 83 -3.80 -24.06 -15.02
N ALA A 84 -2.94 -23.74 -14.04
CA ALA A 84 -3.37 -23.03 -12.87
C ALA A 84 -4.22 -21.85 -13.37
N PRO A 85 -5.39 -21.57 -12.78
CA PRO A 85 -6.08 -20.33 -13.10
C PRO A 85 -5.05 -19.23 -12.97
N ALA A 86 -4.91 -18.39 -14.00
CA ALA A 86 -4.09 -17.19 -13.89
C ALA A 86 -4.48 -16.54 -12.57
N GLU A 87 -3.55 -16.49 -11.63
CA GLU A 87 -3.71 -15.76 -10.38
C GLU A 87 -4.30 -14.41 -10.82
N ASP A 88 -5.53 -14.08 -10.41
CA ASP A 88 -6.16 -12.83 -10.80
C ASP A 88 -5.22 -11.72 -10.30
N GLU A 89 -4.39 -11.17 -11.19
CA GLU A 89 -3.51 -10.06 -10.87
C GLU A 89 -4.41 -8.97 -10.31
N GLY A 90 -4.27 -8.71 -8.99
CA GLY A 90 -5.11 -7.76 -8.28
C GLY A 90 -5.11 -6.43 -9.03
N TRP A 91 -6.28 -5.84 -9.22
CA TRP A 91 -6.44 -4.64 -10.03
C TRP A 91 -5.38 -3.57 -9.70
N ALA A 92 -4.71 -3.08 -10.73
CA ALA A 92 -3.78 -1.96 -10.67
C ALA A 92 -4.17 -0.90 -11.72
N PRO A 93 -3.93 0.40 -11.44
CA PRO A 93 -4.08 1.45 -12.44
C PRO A 93 -3.20 1.20 -13.66
N ALA A 94 -3.72 1.41 -14.88
CA ALA A 94 -2.90 1.30 -16.08
C ALA A 94 -1.80 2.38 -16.12
N ASP A 95 -0.71 2.08 -16.84
CA ASP A 95 0.41 2.99 -16.97
C ASP A 95 0.07 4.32 -17.63
N GLY A 96 0.93 5.31 -17.37
CA GLY A 96 0.79 6.66 -17.93
C GLY A 96 -0.20 7.50 -17.13
N PHE A 97 -1.30 7.90 -17.77
CA PHE A 97 -2.20 8.91 -17.20
C PHE A 97 -3.05 8.37 -16.04
N GLU A 98 -3.52 7.13 -16.12
CA GLU A 98 -4.38 6.55 -15.08
C GLU A 98 -3.63 6.42 -13.76
N ARG A 99 -2.44 5.81 -13.76
CA ARG A 99 -1.53 5.76 -12.60
C ARG A 99 -1.22 7.14 -12.03
N PHE A 100 -0.96 8.14 -12.87
CA PHE A 100 -0.71 9.51 -12.42
C PHE A 100 -1.95 10.12 -11.73
N ALA A 101 -3.13 10.01 -12.35
CA ALA A 101 -4.36 10.58 -11.83
C ALA A 101 -4.75 9.95 -10.49
N PHE A 102 -4.71 8.62 -10.38
CA PHE A 102 -4.97 7.93 -9.12
C PHE A 102 -3.95 8.28 -8.05
N ASN A 103 -2.66 8.41 -8.40
CA ASN A 103 -1.64 8.84 -7.46
C ASN A 103 -1.92 10.26 -6.93
N VAL A 104 -2.28 11.21 -7.79
CA VAL A 104 -2.61 12.58 -7.39
C VAL A 104 -3.83 12.59 -6.46
N VAL A 105 -4.91 11.90 -6.84
CA VAL A 105 -6.13 11.83 -6.02
C VAL A 105 -5.86 11.17 -4.68
N ALA A 106 -5.13 10.06 -4.66
CA ALA A 106 -4.77 9.35 -3.42
C ALA A 106 -3.95 10.24 -2.48
N ASN A 107 -2.97 10.99 -3.01
CA ASN A 107 -2.19 11.93 -2.20
C ASN A 107 -3.02 13.10 -1.68
N ILE A 108 -3.96 13.63 -2.47
CA ILE A 108 -4.87 14.70 -2.03
C ILE A 108 -5.77 14.21 -0.90
N VAL A 109 -6.41 13.05 -1.06
CA VAL A 109 -7.29 12.47 -0.03
C VAL A 109 -6.51 12.20 1.25
N THR A 110 -5.32 11.60 1.14
CA THR A 110 -4.42 11.36 2.26
C THR A 110 -4.00 12.66 2.94
N GLY A 111 -3.59 13.67 2.16
CA GLY A 111 -3.19 14.98 2.67
C GLY A 111 -4.32 15.69 3.43
N ILE A 112 -5.55 15.64 2.91
CA ILE A 112 -6.75 16.17 3.60
C ILE A 112 -7.00 15.41 4.90
N GLY A 113 -6.91 14.08 4.90
CA GLY A 113 -7.07 13.26 6.09
C GLY A 113 -6.08 13.63 7.21
N PHE A 114 -4.79 13.74 6.88
CA PHE A 114 -3.77 14.16 7.85
C PHE A 114 -3.96 15.60 8.33
N ALA A 115 -4.31 16.52 7.42
CA ALA A 115 -4.58 17.90 7.80
C ALA A 115 -5.78 18.01 8.76
N LEU A 116 -6.84 17.21 8.54
CA LEU A 116 -7.99 17.16 9.45
C LEU A 116 -7.59 16.68 10.84
N ILE A 117 -6.79 15.61 10.93
CA ILE A 117 -6.28 15.11 12.20
C ILE A 117 -5.44 16.19 12.89
N LEU A 118 -4.47 16.79 12.20
CA LEU A 118 -3.60 17.81 12.79
C LEU A 118 -4.38 19.03 13.28
N VAL A 119 -5.31 19.56 12.47
CA VAL A 119 -6.11 20.71 12.88
C VAL A 119 -7.02 20.35 14.05
N ALA A 120 -7.70 19.20 14.01
CA ALA A 120 -8.57 18.77 15.10
C ALA A 120 -7.80 18.60 16.43
N VAL A 121 -6.65 17.93 16.42
CA VAL A 121 -5.82 17.75 17.62
C VAL A 121 -5.24 19.09 18.09
N SER A 122 -4.88 19.98 17.16
CA SER A 122 -4.38 21.31 17.51
C SER A 122 -5.41 22.16 18.26
N GLU A 123 -6.69 22.08 17.89
CA GLU A 123 -7.77 22.79 18.60
C GLU A 123 -7.90 22.30 20.05
N PHE A 124 -7.77 20.99 20.30
CA PHE A 124 -7.75 20.44 21.67
C PHE A 124 -6.54 20.92 22.49
N ALA A 125 -5.43 21.26 21.82
CA ALA A 125 -4.21 21.75 22.44
C ALA A 125 -4.14 23.29 22.55
N GLY A 126 -5.24 24.00 22.27
CA GLY A 126 -5.32 25.47 22.37
C GLY A 126 -5.22 26.23 21.04
N GLY A 127 -5.24 25.51 19.91
CA GLY A 127 -5.29 26.06 18.55
C GLY A 127 -3.93 26.55 18.00
N ILE A 128 -3.93 26.92 16.71
CA ILE A 128 -2.75 27.46 16.02
C ILE A 128 -2.91 28.97 15.85
N GLY A 129 -2.24 29.75 16.72
CA GLY A 129 -2.31 31.21 16.70
C GLY A 129 -1.29 31.91 15.79
N SER A 130 -0.25 31.20 15.33
CA SER A 130 0.84 31.76 14.52
C SER A 130 1.41 30.73 13.53
N TRP A 131 2.03 31.22 12.44
CA TRP A 131 2.66 30.35 11.44
C TRP A 131 3.77 29.46 12.03
N ARG A 132 4.51 29.98 13.03
CA ARG A 132 5.55 29.23 13.74
C ARG A 132 4.98 28.03 14.50
N GLN A 133 3.87 28.21 15.21
CA GLN A 133 3.16 27.10 15.86
C GLN A 133 2.68 26.07 14.83
N GLY A 134 2.24 26.53 13.65
CA GLY A 134 1.90 25.64 12.54
C GLY A 134 3.08 24.76 12.09
N VAL A 135 4.28 25.35 11.96
CA VAL A 135 5.50 24.59 11.63
C VAL A 135 5.84 23.56 12.70
N PHE A 136 5.76 23.93 13.99
CA PHE A 136 5.99 22.98 15.08
C PHE A 136 4.95 21.85 15.09
N TRP A 137 3.68 22.15 14.84
CA TRP A 137 2.63 21.14 14.69
C TRP A 137 2.90 20.20 13.51
N GLY A 138 3.33 20.72 12.37
CA GLY A 138 3.71 19.94 11.21
C GLY A 138 4.91 19.02 11.50
N LEU A 139 5.96 19.54 12.13
CA LEU A 139 7.15 18.76 12.51
C LEU A 139 6.84 17.70 13.56
N ALA A 140 5.99 18.02 14.54
CA ALA A 140 5.52 17.06 15.53
C ALA A 140 4.69 15.95 14.89
N GLY A 141 3.78 16.30 13.98
CA GLY A 141 3.02 15.34 13.18
C GLY A 141 3.93 14.41 12.38
N PHE A 142 4.91 14.98 11.67
CA PHE A 142 5.92 14.21 10.95
C PHE A 142 6.69 13.27 11.88
N ALA A 143 7.17 13.76 13.03
CA ALA A 143 7.90 12.94 13.99
C ALA A 143 7.06 11.79 14.57
N VAL A 144 5.75 11.98 14.73
CA VAL A 144 4.85 10.94 15.25
C VAL A 144 4.53 9.86 14.20
N PHE A 145 4.37 10.26 12.94
CA PHE A 145 3.93 9.33 11.89
C PHE A 145 5.06 8.75 11.03
N THR A 146 6.27 9.32 11.09
CA THR A 146 7.33 8.97 10.15
C THR A 146 8.67 8.59 10.79
N LEU A 147 9.00 9.10 11.99
CA LEU A 147 10.20 8.69 12.74
C LEU A 147 9.88 7.52 13.67
#